data_AF-A0A947S1R7-F1
#
_entry.id   AF-A0A947S1R7-F1
#
_cell.length_a   1.000
_cell.length_b   1.000
_cell.length_c   1.000
_cell.angle_alpha   90.00
_cell.angle_beta   90.00
_cell.angle_gamma   90.00
#
_symmetry.space_group_name_H-M   'P 1'
#
loop_
_entity.id
_entity.type
_entity.pdbx_description
1 polymer ?
#
loop_
_entity_poly.entity_id
_entity_poly.type
_entity_poly.pdbx_seq_one_letter_code
_entity_poly.pdbx_strand_id
1 'polypeptide(L)'
;MILAHGPGSFITTYLTRGWWGKKLSQKKKYVFYLIGGLIGVAVDLDFLYTQFLSAKLSHHDYITHTPLFFLILFLLMTLIGYATKKEEISAFAKVFLVSTFTHLVLDSVNGGIMWLYPLSKQLIGIPSIPFITDSFFTRDALFIRISIEIVIIWFAFVLLLTLFKEKTKKKYLLPLAILSALLCLLCIGGLYLHTQKTYRIGGNQALNDDDLDSIANRTDFDMDGDGIDNLFDADANNNGNLNKDDMVFALPFMKGVRYDFTNGQYYEITKRAGYFNKKDVVDRALGHAGIFLRHEMVRDFEDNPSGYIGDASDPGFTANIQNIYVFFEHAGLLVDDAYKPGDILFFGEGFTSTGVVYSAEGSSVIVMYLDDKRDGGFYELSDILEWNGNVSGHARVPM
;
A
#
# COMPACT_ATOMS: atom_id res chain seq x y z
N MET A 1 -0.42 -5.02 9.44
CA MET A 1 1.05 -5.13 9.36
C MET A 1 1.36 -6.40 8.55
N ILE A 2 2.61 -6.75 8.27
CA ILE A 2 2.91 -7.94 7.47
C ILE A 2 3.63 -8.98 8.33
N LEU A 3 4.81 -8.62 8.86
CA LEU A 3 5.70 -9.58 9.50
C LEU A 3 5.52 -9.63 11.02
N ALA A 4 5.00 -8.55 11.61
CA ALA A 4 4.95 -8.39 13.07
C ALA A 4 3.78 -9.09 13.75
N HIS A 5 2.78 -9.60 13.03
CA HIS A 5 1.63 -10.26 13.64
C HIS A 5 2.03 -11.48 14.46
N GLY A 6 2.84 -12.38 13.91
CA GLY A 6 3.34 -13.54 14.64
C GLY A 6 4.24 -13.18 15.84
N PRO A 7 5.30 -12.38 15.64
CA PRO A 7 6.15 -11.87 16.72
C PRO A 7 5.40 -11.13 17.82
N GLY A 8 4.46 -10.24 17.47
CA GLY A 8 3.62 -9.51 18.42
C GLY A 8 2.76 -10.44 19.24
N SER A 9 2.05 -11.37 18.58
CA SER A 9 1.23 -12.36 19.25
C SER A 9 2.05 -13.32 20.12
N PHE A 10 3.28 -13.66 19.73
CA PHE A 10 4.22 -14.41 20.56
C PHE A 10 4.57 -13.64 21.86
N ILE A 11 4.85 -12.34 21.75
CA ILE A 11 5.15 -11.48 22.90
C ILE A 11 3.95 -11.39 23.84
N THR A 12 2.76 -11.04 23.34
CA THR A 12 1.57 -10.86 24.18
C THR A 12 1.11 -12.17 24.80
N THR A 13 1.26 -13.29 24.09
CA THR A 13 1.09 -14.62 24.64
C THR A 13 2.07 -14.84 25.80
N TYR A 14 3.37 -14.61 25.63
CA TYR A 14 4.32 -14.70 26.75
C TYR A 14 3.92 -13.81 27.96
N LEU A 15 3.50 -12.57 27.73
CA LEU A 15 3.12 -11.63 28.80
C LEU A 15 1.88 -12.09 29.56
N THR A 16 0.93 -12.74 28.88
CA THR A 16 -0.33 -13.23 29.46
C THR A 16 -0.25 -14.65 30.04
N ARG A 17 0.93 -15.27 30.07
CA ARG A 17 1.16 -16.65 30.56
C ARG A 17 0.59 -16.96 31.95
N GLY A 18 0.43 -15.96 32.80
CA GLY A 18 -0.17 -16.11 34.13
C GLY A 18 -1.66 -16.46 34.09
N TRP A 19 -2.35 -16.18 32.99
CA TRP A 19 -3.79 -16.36 32.84
C TRP A 19 -4.19 -17.79 32.45
N TRP A 20 -3.25 -18.61 32.00
CA TRP A 20 -3.53 -19.90 31.37
C TRP A 20 -3.74 -21.07 32.33
N GLY A 21 -3.55 -20.83 33.63
CA GLY A 21 -3.66 -21.86 34.66
C GLY A 21 -2.31 -22.27 35.24
N LYS A 22 -2.30 -22.58 36.53
CA LYS A 22 -1.07 -22.85 37.30
C LYS A 22 -0.47 -24.23 37.00
N LYS A 23 -1.22 -25.15 36.40
CA LYS A 23 -0.80 -26.56 36.24
C LYS A 23 -0.08 -26.87 34.93
N LEU A 24 0.09 -25.90 34.03
CA LEU A 24 0.80 -26.14 32.77
C LEU A 24 2.30 -26.33 32.99
N SER A 25 2.83 -27.45 32.47
CA SER A 25 4.27 -27.70 32.46
C SER A 25 5.01 -26.67 31.60
N GLN A 26 6.30 -26.47 31.88
CA GLN A 26 7.11 -25.49 31.14
C GLN A 26 7.17 -25.81 29.64
N LYS A 27 7.26 -27.10 29.26
CA LYS A 27 7.23 -27.53 27.85
C LYS A 27 5.93 -27.11 27.16
N LYS A 28 4.78 -27.28 27.82
CA LYS A 28 3.48 -26.84 27.27
C LYS A 28 3.41 -25.32 27.11
N LYS A 29 3.96 -24.55 28.06
CA LYS A 29 4.03 -23.09 27.93
C LYS A 29 4.81 -22.64 26.70
N TYR A 30 5.95 -23.27 26.40
CA TYR A 30 6.70 -22.98 25.16
C TYR A 30 5.91 -23.30 23.90
N VAL A 31 5.18 -24.41 23.88
CA VAL A 31 4.28 -24.76 22.77
C VAL A 31 3.19 -23.69 22.62
N PHE A 32 2.60 -23.21 23.71
CA PHE A 32 1.62 -22.13 23.67
C PHE A 32 2.18 -20.82 23.14
N TYR A 33 3.43 -20.46 23.47
CA TYR A 33 4.07 -19.27 22.89
C TYR A 33 4.17 -19.37 21.36
N LEU A 34 4.61 -20.53 20.84
CA LEU A 34 4.71 -20.78 19.40
C LEU A 34 3.33 -20.77 18.72
N ILE A 35 2.36 -21.46 19.31
CA ILE A 35 0.97 -21.47 18.84
C ILE A 35 0.42 -20.04 18.82
N GLY A 36 0.69 -19.24 19.84
CA GLY A 36 0.24 -17.86 19.90
C GLY A 36 0.77 -17.02 18.74
N GLY A 37 2.05 -17.18 18.38
CA GLY A 37 2.63 -16.55 17.20
C GLY A 37 2.00 -17.05 15.89
N LEU A 38 1.79 -18.37 15.75
CA LEU A 38 1.15 -18.93 14.56
C LEU A 38 -0.30 -18.46 14.38
N ILE A 39 -1.07 -18.36 15.47
CA ILE A 39 -2.44 -17.81 15.43
C ILE A 39 -2.42 -16.36 14.99
N GLY A 40 -1.44 -15.56 15.44
CA GLY A 40 -1.29 -14.17 14.99
C GLY A 40 -1.12 -14.04 13.48
N VAL A 41 -0.40 -14.97 12.84
CA VAL A 41 -0.27 -15.02 11.37
C VAL A 41 -1.50 -15.60 10.70
N ALA A 42 -2.17 -16.57 11.34
CA ALA A 42 -3.28 -17.30 10.76
C ALA A 42 -4.55 -16.46 10.53
N VAL A 43 -4.65 -15.28 11.17
CA VAL A 43 -5.75 -14.34 10.89
C VAL A 43 -5.71 -13.84 9.45
N ASP A 44 -4.50 -13.58 8.92
CA ASP A 44 -4.24 -13.15 7.53
C ASP A 44 -4.31 -14.28 6.49
N LEU A 45 -4.92 -15.43 6.77
CA LEU A 45 -5.01 -16.47 5.74
C LEU A 45 -5.94 -16.06 4.57
N ASP A 46 -6.88 -15.16 4.83
CA ASP A 46 -7.69 -14.48 3.81
C ASP A 46 -6.85 -13.59 2.88
N PHE A 47 -5.73 -13.06 3.35
CA PHE A 47 -4.80 -12.31 2.52
C PHE A 47 -4.30 -13.17 1.34
N LEU A 48 -4.01 -14.46 1.56
CA LEU A 48 -3.65 -15.38 0.46
C LEU A 48 -4.78 -15.50 -0.58
N TYR A 49 -6.04 -15.53 -0.14
CA TYR A 49 -7.18 -15.51 -1.05
C TYR A 49 -7.20 -14.21 -1.88
N THR A 50 -6.96 -13.06 -1.25
CA THR A 50 -6.95 -11.77 -1.97
C THR A 50 -5.82 -11.66 -2.99
N GLN A 51 -4.65 -12.24 -2.68
CA GLN A 51 -3.47 -12.18 -3.56
C GLN A 51 -3.54 -13.16 -4.73
N PHE A 52 -4.15 -14.33 -4.54
CA PHE A 52 -4.09 -15.42 -5.54
C PHE A 52 -5.41 -15.70 -6.26
N LEU A 53 -6.56 -15.30 -5.70
CA LEU A 53 -7.87 -15.69 -6.23
C LEU A 53 -8.77 -14.50 -6.56
N SER A 54 -8.79 -13.43 -5.76
CA SER A 54 -9.64 -12.28 -6.05
C SER A 54 -9.16 -10.99 -5.37
N ALA A 55 -8.88 -9.96 -6.17
CA ALA A 55 -8.51 -8.64 -5.67
C ALA A 55 -9.72 -7.71 -5.38
N LYS A 56 -10.96 -8.24 -5.35
CA LYS A 56 -12.18 -7.42 -5.27
C LYS A 56 -12.40 -6.76 -3.91
N LEU A 57 -12.02 -7.41 -2.83
CA LEU A 57 -12.17 -6.90 -1.47
C LEU A 57 -10.79 -6.74 -0.84
N SER A 58 -10.63 -5.74 0.02
CA SER A 58 -9.48 -5.68 0.92
C SER A 58 -9.59 -6.84 1.91
N HIS A 59 -8.46 -7.45 2.29
CA HIS A 59 -8.48 -8.51 3.32
C HIS A 59 -9.06 -8.01 4.66
N HIS A 60 -8.94 -6.71 4.96
CA HIS A 60 -9.55 -6.09 6.15
C HIS A 60 -11.09 -6.04 6.09
N ASP A 61 -11.70 -6.24 4.92
CA ASP A 61 -13.16 -6.26 4.74
C ASP A 61 -13.77 -7.62 5.10
N TYR A 62 -12.94 -8.65 5.30
CA TYR A 62 -13.42 -9.99 5.64
C TYR A 62 -13.78 -10.11 7.12
N ILE A 63 -14.70 -11.04 7.41
CA ILE A 63 -15.16 -11.33 8.78
C ILE A 63 -14.02 -11.76 9.73
N THR A 64 -12.94 -12.30 9.16
CA THR A 64 -11.67 -12.63 9.83
C THR A 64 -10.99 -11.41 10.46
N HIS A 65 -11.33 -10.19 10.03
CA HIS A 65 -10.83 -8.93 10.59
C HIS A 65 -11.90 -8.22 11.45
N THR A 66 -12.80 -8.99 12.09
CA THR A 66 -13.82 -8.45 13.00
C THR A 66 -13.63 -8.98 14.44
N PRO A 67 -13.67 -8.13 15.48
CA PRO A 67 -13.53 -8.61 16.86
C PRO A 67 -14.63 -9.58 17.29
N LEU A 68 -15.87 -9.36 16.83
CA LEU A 68 -17.00 -10.20 17.19
C LEU A 68 -16.82 -11.65 16.75
N PHE A 69 -16.27 -11.88 15.55
CA PHE A 69 -15.99 -13.22 15.04
C PHE A 69 -15.09 -14.02 16.00
N PHE A 70 -13.99 -13.42 16.44
CA PHE A 70 -13.06 -14.09 17.37
C PHE A 70 -13.61 -14.20 18.78
N LEU A 71 -14.43 -13.25 19.25
CA LEU A 71 -15.12 -13.37 20.52
C LEU A 71 -16.07 -14.57 20.55
N ILE A 72 -16.83 -14.80 19.47
CA ILE A 72 -17.70 -15.97 19.34
C ILE A 72 -16.87 -17.26 19.38
N LEU A 73 -15.80 -17.36 18.61
CA LEU A 73 -14.92 -18.53 18.63
C LEU A 73 -14.29 -18.77 20.00
N PHE A 74 -13.84 -17.70 20.67
CA PHE A 74 -13.30 -17.75 22.03
C PHE A 74 -14.32 -18.29 23.04
N LEU A 75 -15.57 -17.81 22.97
CA LEU A 75 -16.65 -18.27 23.83
C LEU A 75 -16.93 -19.76 23.62
N LEU A 76 -17.02 -20.21 22.35
CA LEU A 76 -17.20 -21.62 22.02
C LEU A 76 -16.06 -22.49 22.58
N MET A 77 -14.81 -22.09 22.39
CA MET A 77 -13.65 -22.83 22.92
C MET A 77 -13.63 -22.88 24.45
N THR A 78 -14.05 -21.79 25.11
CA THR A 78 -14.14 -21.72 26.56
C THR A 78 -15.25 -22.62 27.10
N LEU A 79 -16.42 -22.65 26.45
CA LEU A 79 -17.52 -23.56 26.78
C LEU A 79 -17.08 -25.02 26.63
N ILE A 80 -16.36 -25.37 25.56
CA ILE A 80 -15.79 -26.72 25.37
C ILE A 80 -14.78 -27.04 26.48
N GLY A 81 -13.90 -26.09 26.83
CA GLY A 81 -12.93 -26.26 27.92
C GLY A 81 -13.61 -26.50 29.27
N TYR A 82 -14.69 -25.78 29.54
CA TYR A 82 -15.51 -25.95 30.74
C TYR A 82 -16.22 -27.31 30.78
N ALA A 83 -16.93 -27.67 29.71
CA ALA A 83 -17.67 -28.91 29.60
C ALA A 83 -16.77 -30.15 29.70
N THR A 84 -15.58 -30.10 29.10
CA THR A 84 -14.60 -31.21 29.12
C THR A 84 -13.72 -31.23 30.37
N LYS A 85 -13.74 -30.16 31.18
CA LYS A 85 -12.86 -29.96 32.33
C LYS A 85 -11.36 -30.06 31.99
N LYS A 86 -10.99 -29.82 30.72
CA LYS A 86 -9.60 -29.84 30.24
C LYS A 86 -8.97 -28.45 30.34
N GLU A 87 -8.00 -28.30 31.25
CA GLU A 87 -7.31 -27.03 31.48
C GLU A 87 -6.56 -26.57 30.23
N GLU A 88 -6.05 -27.49 29.40
CA GLU A 88 -5.36 -27.16 28.15
C GLU A 88 -6.26 -26.49 27.11
N ILE A 89 -7.52 -26.89 27.01
CA ILE A 89 -8.48 -26.27 26.08
C ILE A 89 -8.81 -24.85 26.56
N SER A 90 -8.99 -24.69 27.87
CA SER A 90 -9.22 -23.37 28.48
C SER A 90 -8.00 -22.44 28.32
N ALA A 91 -6.79 -22.99 28.41
CA ALA A 91 -5.55 -22.27 28.14
C ALA A 91 -5.45 -21.87 26.66
N PHE A 92 -5.73 -22.81 25.74
CA PHE A 92 -5.73 -22.56 24.31
C PHE A 92 -6.70 -21.45 23.92
N ALA A 93 -7.93 -21.46 24.44
CA ALA A 93 -8.92 -20.41 24.18
C ALA A 93 -8.38 -19.01 24.55
N LYS A 94 -7.69 -18.89 25.69
CA LYS A 94 -7.09 -17.62 26.12
C LYS A 94 -5.92 -17.19 25.22
N VAL A 95 -5.06 -18.12 24.84
CA VAL A 95 -3.97 -17.86 23.89
C VAL A 95 -4.55 -17.41 22.56
N PHE A 96 -5.58 -18.09 22.05
CA PHE A 96 -6.27 -17.72 20.83
C PHE A 96 -6.83 -16.30 20.90
N LEU A 97 -7.56 -15.95 21.97
CA LEU A 97 -8.11 -14.61 22.16
C LEU A 97 -7.02 -13.54 22.18
N VAL A 98 -5.98 -13.74 22.99
CA VAL A 98 -4.87 -12.77 23.12
C VAL A 98 -4.16 -12.61 21.78
N SER A 99 -3.86 -13.69 21.07
CA SER A 99 -3.18 -13.64 19.77
C SER A 99 -4.01 -12.98 18.69
N THR A 100 -5.30 -13.31 18.57
CA THR A 100 -6.19 -12.71 17.57
C THR A 100 -6.42 -11.24 17.84
N PHE A 101 -6.66 -10.84 19.10
CA PHE A 101 -6.78 -9.42 19.44
C PHE A 101 -5.47 -8.66 19.31
N THR A 102 -4.33 -9.29 19.59
CA THR A 102 -3.02 -8.66 19.32
C THR A 102 -2.88 -8.35 17.84
N HIS A 103 -3.21 -9.30 16.98
CA HIS A 103 -3.23 -9.11 15.54
C HIS A 103 -4.15 -7.92 15.14
N LEU A 104 -5.41 -7.91 15.58
CA LEU A 104 -6.35 -6.80 15.27
C LEU A 104 -5.86 -5.43 15.77
N VAL A 105 -5.25 -5.38 16.95
CA VAL A 105 -4.65 -4.13 17.47
C VAL A 105 -3.49 -3.67 16.60
N LEU A 106 -2.66 -4.61 16.13
CA LEU A 106 -1.54 -4.30 15.23
C LEU A 106 -2.03 -3.79 13.87
N ASP A 107 -3.12 -4.33 13.32
CA ASP A 107 -3.71 -3.78 12.09
C ASP A 107 -4.37 -2.42 12.26
N SER A 108 -4.86 -2.12 13.46
CA SER A 108 -5.35 -0.79 13.80
C SER A 108 -4.28 0.28 13.72
N VAL A 109 -2.99 -0.08 13.80
CA VAL A 109 -1.87 0.86 13.58
C VAL A 109 -1.76 1.25 12.10
N ASN A 110 -2.17 0.39 11.18
CA ASN A 110 -1.82 0.52 9.76
C ASN A 110 -3.00 0.65 8.80
N GLY A 111 -3.93 -0.31 8.81
CA GLY A 111 -5.04 -0.34 7.86
C GLY A 111 -6.41 -0.25 8.53
N GLY A 112 -6.45 -0.14 9.85
CA GLY A 112 -7.69 -0.10 10.61
C GLY A 112 -8.36 -1.48 10.70
N ILE A 113 -9.32 -1.60 11.62
CA ILE A 113 -10.11 -2.80 11.84
C ILE A 113 -11.58 -2.39 12.00
N MET A 114 -12.49 -3.25 11.55
CA MET A 114 -13.93 -3.08 11.76
C MET A 114 -14.33 -3.35 13.22
N TRP A 115 -13.85 -2.52 14.16
CA TRP A 115 -14.04 -2.73 15.59
C TRP A 115 -15.51 -2.79 16.01
N LEU A 116 -16.38 -2.09 15.29
CA LEU A 116 -17.82 -1.97 15.57
C LEU A 116 -18.69 -2.91 14.73
N TYR A 117 -18.11 -3.85 13.98
CA TYR A 117 -18.89 -4.82 13.21
C TYR A 117 -19.80 -5.67 14.13
N PRO A 118 -21.09 -5.90 13.79
CA PRO A 118 -21.77 -5.61 12.52
C PRO A 118 -22.51 -4.26 12.47
N LEU A 119 -22.37 -3.41 13.49
CA LEU A 119 -23.05 -2.12 13.56
C LEU A 119 -22.49 -1.12 12.54
N SER A 120 -21.19 -1.21 12.24
CA SER A 120 -20.51 -0.43 11.22
C SER A 120 -19.41 -1.25 10.55
N LYS A 121 -19.17 -1.01 9.26
CA LYS A 121 -18.05 -1.54 8.48
C LYS A 121 -16.86 -0.57 8.41
N GLN A 122 -16.95 0.59 9.06
CA GLN A 122 -15.87 1.57 9.08
C GLN A 122 -14.60 0.97 9.69
N LEU A 123 -13.47 1.15 9.01
CA LEU A 123 -12.15 0.74 9.50
C LEU A 123 -11.63 1.78 10.49
N ILE A 124 -11.56 1.40 11.76
CA ILE A 124 -11.09 2.27 12.84
C ILE A 124 -9.62 1.94 13.13
N GLY A 125 -8.75 2.96 13.07
CA GLY A 125 -7.31 2.84 13.30
C GLY A 125 -6.59 4.18 13.40
N ILE A 126 -5.27 4.17 13.57
CA ILE A 126 -4.43 5.37 13.58
C ILE A 126 -4.61 6.22 12.29
N PRO A 127 -4.69 5.64 11.08
CA PRO A 127 -4.93 6.42 9.87
C PRO A 127 -6.31 7.08 9.81
N SER A 128 -7.30 6.63 10.60
CA SER A 128 -8.62 7.27 10.63
C SER A 128 -8.68 8.52 11.52
N ILE A 129 -7.54 8.94 12.12
CA ILE A 129 -7.47 10.09 13.02
C ILE A 129 -7.02 11.33 12.23
N PRO A 130 -7.89 12.34 12.02
CA PRO A 130 -7.63 13.44 11.08
C PRO A 130 -6.35 14.26 11.35
N PHE A 131 -5.98 14.49 12.61
CA PHE A 131 -4.75 15.24 12.89
C PHE A 131 -3.47 14.44 12.60
N ILE A 132 -3.57 13.11 12.55
CA ILE A 132 -2.45 12.23 12.20
C ILE A 132 -2.36 12.14 10.68
N THR A 133 -3.50 12.19 9.97
CA THR A 133 -3.52 12.11 8.51
C THR A 133 -2.77 13.27 7.87
N ASP A 134 -2.86 14.50 8.36
CA ASP A 134 -2.19 15.65 7.71
C ASP A 134 -0.71 15.86 8.09
N SER A 135 -0.08 14.84 8.65
CA SER A 135 1.23 14.98 9.31
C SER A 135 2.34 14.13 8.69
N PHE A 136 3.55 14.22 9.26
CA PHE A 136 4.68 13.30 9.02
C PHE A 136 4.24 11.82 8.98
N PHE A 137 3.20 11.45 9.72
CA PHE A 137 2.73 10.07 9.82
C PHE A 137 2.19 9.47 8.52
N THR A 138 1.65 10.29 7.61
CA THR A 138 1.12 9.80 6.33
C THR A 138 2.13 9.93 5.22
N ARG A 139 2.87 11.05 5.19
CA ARG A 139 4.00 11.21 4.28
C ARG A 139 4.98 10.05 4.44
N ASP A 140 5.35 9.73 5.68
CA ASP A 140 6.32 8.68 6.00
C ASP A 140 5.65 7.38 6.50
N ALA A 141 4.39 7.14 6.11
CA ALA A 141 3.60 5.99 6.59
C ALA A 141 4.32 4.66 6.38
N LEU A 142 4.85 4.39 5.18
CA LEU A 142 5.61 3.16 4.91
C LEU A 142 6.82 2.99 5.84
N PHE A 143 7.57 4.08 6.06
CA PHE A 143 8.71 4.08 6.95
C PHE A 143 8.29 3.74 8.39
N ILE A 144 7.25 4.40 8.89
CA ILE A 144 6.74 4.18 10.24
C ILE A 144 6.21 2.75 10.40
N ARG A 145 5.40 2.27 9.45
CA ARG A 145 4.81 0.93 9.43
C ARG A 145 5.89 -0.14 9.59
N ILE A 146 6.86 -0.17 8.70
CA ILE A 146 7.93 -1.17 8.73
C ILE A 146 8.85 -0.95 9.95
N SER A 147 9.08 0.29 10.39
CA SER A 147 9.87 0.54 11.60
C SER A 147 9.24 -0.08 12.85
N ILE A 148 7.92 0.07 13.02
CA ILE A 148 7.18 -0.57 14.12
C ILE A 148 7.29 -2.10 13.98
N GLU A 149 7.17 -2.66 12.76
CA GLU A 149 7.33 -4.09 12.54
C GLU A 149 8.71 -4.60 12.98
N ILE A 150 9.78 -3.92 12.55
CA ILE A 150 11.16 -4.27 12.91
C ILE A 150 11.33 -4.23 14.44
N VAL A 151 10.79 -3.22 15.11
CA VAL A 151 10.88 -3.10 16.58
C VAL A 151 10.17 -4.26 17.28
N ILE A 152 8.97 -4.64 16.84
CA ILE A 152 8.23 -5.77 17.43
C ILE A 152 8.98 -7.09 17.18
N ILE A 153 9.48 -7.31 15.97
CA ILE A 153 10.30 -8.49 15.62
C ILE A 153 11.54 -8.57 16.51
N TRP A 154 12.22 -7.43 16.70
CA TRP A 154 13.39 -7.33 17.56
C TRP A 154 13.05 -7.68 19.02
N PHE A 155 11.97 -7.15 19.58
CA PHE A 155 11.54 -7.52 20.94
C PHE A 155 11.22 -9.01 21.07
N ALA A 156 10.55 -9.60 20.07
CA ALA A 156 10.25 -11.03 20.06
C ALA A 156 11.53 -11.87 20.01
N PHE A 157 12.51 -11.44 19.21
CA PHE A 157 13.82 -12.09 19.12
C PHE A 157 14.59 -12.01 20.44
N VAL A 158 14.65 -10.83 21.08
CA VAL A 158 15.29 -10.66 22.39
C VAL A 158 14.58 -11.54 23.43
N LEU A 159 13.25 -11.54 23.46
CA LEU A 159 12.48 -12.40 24.35
C LEU A 159 12.81 -13.88 24.10
N LEU A 160 12.85 -14.33 22.85
CA LEU A 160 13.23 -15.69 22.48
C LEU A 160 14.61 -16.06 23.04
N LEU A 161 15.61 -15.18 22.90
CA LEU A 161 16.94 -15.40 23.48
C LEU A 161 16.89 -15.56 25.01
N THR A 162 16.05 -14.80 25.72
CA THR A 162 15.92 -14.95 27.18
C THR A 162 15.29 -16.29 27.58
N LEU A 163 14.38 -16.84 26.78
CA LEU A 163 13.79 -18.15 27.02
C LEU A 163 14.81 -19.29 26.86
N PHE A 164 15.84 -19.09 26.04
CA PHE A 164 16.93 -20.06 25.84
C PHE A 164 18.17 -19.81 26.72
N LYS A 165 18.10 -18.91 27.71
CA LYS A 165 19.22 -18.52 28.59
C LYS A 165 19.90 -19.67 29.33
N GLU A 166 19.22 -20.79 29.56
CA GLU A 166 19.84 -21.98 30.17
C GLU A 166 20.71 -22.77 29.19
N LYS A 167 20.38 -22.75 27.90
CA LYS A 167 21.16 -23.42 26.84
C LYS A 167 22.22 -22.50 26.26
N THR A 168 21.95 -21.20 26.21
CA THR A 168 22.86 -20.20 25.68
C THR A 168 23.76 -19.68 26.79
N LYS A 169 25.09 -19.79 26.67
CA LYS A 169 25.99 -19.26 27.70
C LYS A 169 25.68 -17.77 27.91
N LYS A 170 25.41 -17.35 29.16
CA LYS A 170 25.01 -15.97 29.52
C LYS A 170 25.88 -14.89 28.87
N LYS A 171 27.18 -15.18 28.66
CA LYS A 171 28.14 -14.27 28.01
C LYS A 171 27.82 -13.90 26.56
N TYR A 172 27.00 -14.68 25.85
CA TYR A 172 26.63 -14.41 24.46
C TYR A 172 25.30 -13.65 24.32
N LEU A 173 24.46 -13.61 25.36
CA LEU A 173 23.13 -12.99 25.27
C LEU A 173 23.21 -11.48 25.07
N LEU A 174 24.09 -10.79 25.82
CA LEU A 174 24.26 -9.35 25.70
C LEU A 174 24.86 -8.96 24.33
N PRO A 175 25.95 -9.58 23.83
CA PRO A 175 26.44 -9.31 22.48
C PRO A 175 25.40 -9.55 21.38
N LEU A 176 24.62 -10.64 21.46
CA LEU A 176 23.56 -10.93 20.48
C LEU A 176 22.43 -9.90 20.53
N ALA A 177 22.03 -9.47 21.73
CA ALA A 177 21.03 -8.41 21.88
C ALA A 177 21.53 -7.09 21.29
N ILE A 178 22.77 -6.70 21.57
CA ILE A 178 23.40 -5.48 21.00
C ILE A 178 23.48 -5.58 19.47
N LEU A 179 23.98 -6.70 18.93
CA LEU A 179 24.07 -6.91 17.49
C LEU A 179 22.70 -6.82 16.81
N SER A 180 21.67 -7.45 17.41
CA SER A 180 20.31 -7.39 16.88
C SER A 180 19.73 -5.97 16.92
N ALA A 181 20.06 -5.18 17.95
CA ALA A 181 19.65 -3.78 18.04
C ALA A 181 20.34 -2.92 16.97
N LEU A 182 21.64 -3.14 16.73
CA LEU A 182 22.37 -2.46 15.67
C LEU A 182 21.81 -2.80 14.28
N LEU A 183 21.50 -4.08 14.02
CA LEU A 183 20.87 -4.49 12.76
C LEU A 183 19.47 -3.89 12.60
N CYS A 184 18.67 -3.84 13.67
CA CYS A 184 17.37 -3.16 13.71
C CYS A 184 17.51 -1.69 13.32
N LEU A 185 18.44 -0.97 13.94
CA LEU A 185 18.72 0.44 13.62
C LEU A 185 19.22 0.63 12.18
N LEU A 186 20.06 -0.27 11.67
CA LEU A 186 20.52 -0.23 10.28
C LEU A 186 19.37 -0.49 9.29
N CYS A 187 18.47 -1.42 9.58
CA CYS A 187 17.29 -1.66 8.76
C CYS A 187 16.36 -0.44 8.74
N ILE A 188 16.10 0.16 9.90
CA ILE A 188 15.29 1.39 10.01
C ILE A 188 15.97 2.54 9.25
N GLY A 189 17.27 2.76 9.46
CA GLY A 189 18.02 3.81 8.76
C GLY A 189 18.06 3.59 7.24
N GLY A 190 18.28 2.35 6.79
CA GLY A 190 18.25 1.99 5.37
C GLY A 190 16.86 2.19 4.75
N LEU A 191 15.81 1.84 5.48
CA LEU A 191 14.43 2.10 5.07
C LEU A 191 14.13 3.59 5.00
N TYR A 192 14.56 4.38 5.99
CA TYR A 192 14.41 5.83 5.97
C TYR A 192 15.03 6.41 4.70
N LEU A 193 16.31 6.10 4.45
CA LEU A 193 17.02 6.56 3.26
C LEU A 193 16.37 6.09 1.96
N HIS A 194 15.85 4.86 1.94
CA HIS A 194 15.11 4.35 0.79
C HIS A 194 13.86 5.20 0.56
N THR A 195 13.09 5.43 1.61
CA THR A 195 11.81 6.15 1.52
C THR A 195 11.96 7.63 1.19
N GLN A 196 13.09 8.26 1.53
CA GLN A 196 13.45 9.60 1.05
C GLN A 196 13.73 9.65 -0.45
N LYS A 197 14.02 8.49 -1.06
CA LYS A 197 14.25 8.32 -2.50
C LYS A 197 13.14 7.52 -3.17
N THR A 198 11.97 7.35 -2.53
CA THR A 198 10.80 6.70 -3.13
C THR A 198 9.75 7.76 -3.36
N TYR A 199 9.17 7.78 -4.55
CA TYR A 199 8.23 8.83 -4.91
C TYR A 199 6.89 8.50 -4.32
N ARG A 200 6.27 9.51 -3.73
CA ARG A 200 5.00 9.37 -3.05
C ARG A 200 4.03 10.36 -3.69
N ILE A 201 3.00 9.82 -4.33
CA ILE A 201 1.73 10.56 -4.39
C ILE A 201 1.32 10.74 -2.92
N GLY A 202 0.80 11.91 -2.54
CA GLY A 202 0.36 12.13 -1.17
C GLY A 202 -0.59 11.00 -0.77
N GLY A 203 -0.15 10.11 0.13
CA GLY A 203 -0.94 8.92 0.47
C GLY A 203 -2.33 9.27 1.02
N ASN A 204 -2.47 10.48 1.55
CA ASN A 204 -3.74 11.11 1.91
C ASN A 204 -4.63 11.33 0.69
N GLN A 205 -4.13 12.04 -0.33
CA GLN A 205 -4.91 12.36 -1.51
C GLN A 205 -5.50 11.12 -2.21
N ALA A 206 -4.85 9.96 -2.12
CA ALA A 206 -5.39 8.72 -2.70
C ALA A 206 -6.29 7.91 -1.76
N LEU A 207 -6.17 8.05 -0.44
CA LEU A 207 -6.85 7.18 0.54
C LEU A 207 -7.85 7.93 1.43
N ASN A 208 -7.85 9.25 1.39
CA ASN A 208 -8.87 10.08 2.00
C ASN A 208 -10.19 9.93 1.24
N ASP A 209 -11.20 10.56 1.82
CA ASP A 209 -12.57 10.67 1.38
C ASP A 209 -12.87 12.15 1.63
N ASP A 210 -12.46 12.99 0.67
CA ASP A 210 -12.39 14.45 0.85
C ASP A 210 -13.78 15.10 0.82
N ASP A 211 -14.75 14.50 0.11
CA ASP A 211 -16.14 14.92 0.03
C ASP A 211 -17.06 14.27 1.10
N LEU A 212 -16.55 13.26 1.82
CA LEU A 212 -17.21 12.52 2.91
C LEU A 212 -18.37 11.61 2.46
N ASP A 213 -18.33 11.12 1.21
CA ASP A 213 -19.33 10.19 0.69
C ASP A 213 -19.06 8.70 1.03
N SER A 214 -17.96 8.43 1.74
CA SER A 214 -17.45 7.10 2.10
C SER A 214 -16.77 6.31 0.97
N ILE A 215 -16.42 6.97 -0.13
CA ILE A 215 -15.60 6.45 -1.21
C ILE A 215 -14.19 7.03 -1.03
N ALA A 216 -13.16 6.17 -1.17
CA ALA A 216 -11.80 6.68 -1.12
C ALA A 216 -11.49 7.39 -2.44
N ASN A 217 -10.87 8.57 -2.39
CA ASN A 217 -10.47 9.40 -3.51
C ASN A 217 -9.90 8.62 -4.72
N ARG A 218 -9.04 7.62 -4.51
CA ARG A 218 -8.48 6.79 -5.61
C ARG A 218 -9.49 5.96 -6.41
N THR A 219 -10.70 5.85 -5.90
CA THR A 219 -11.85 5.10 -6.40
C THR A 219 -13.09 5.98 -6.47
N ASP A 220 -12.90 7.28 -6.36
CA ASP A 220 -13.95 8.26 -6.49
C ASP A 220 -13.79 8.95 -7.86
N PHE A 221 -14.91 9.22 -8.52
CA PHE A 221 -14.95 9.94 -9.79
C PHE A 221 -15.21 11.43 -9.61
N ASP A 222 -15.60 11.88 -8.42
CA ASP A 222 -15.94 13.27 -8.09
C ASP A 222 -15.31 13.59 -6.74
N MET A 223 -13.98 13.65 -6.72
CA MET A 223 -13.18 13.59 -5.47
C MET A 223 -13.47 14.74 -4.50
N ASP A 224 -13.92 15.88 -5.00
CA ASP A 224 -14.28 17.05 -4.20
C ASP A 224 -15.79 17.27 -4.05
N GLY A 225 -16.60 16.41 -4.67
CA GLY A 225 -18.06 16.38 -4.55
C GLY A 225 -18.77 17.56 -5.21
N ASP A 226 -18.18 18.18 -6.24
CA ASP A 226 -18.76 19.33 -6.95
C ASP A 226 -19.76 18.92 -8.05
N GLY A 227 -19.82 17.63 -8.37
CA GLY A 227 -20.70 17.04 -9.38
C GLY A 227 -20.07 16.93 -10.78
N ILE A 228 -18.78 17.22 -10.92
CA ILE A 228 -18.02 17.12 -12.16
C ILE A 228 -17.06 15.93 -12.05
N ASP A 229 -17.11 15.02 -13.04
CA ASP A 229 -16.15 13.91 -13.09
C ASP A 229 -14.70 14.46 -13.11
N ASN A 230 -13.81 13.93 -12.27
CA ASN A 230 -12.42 14.34 -12.07
C ASN A 230 -11.65 14.58 -13.37
N LEU A 231 -11.88 13.73 -14.37
CA LEU A 231 -11.23 13.84 -15.70
C LEU A 231 -11.62 15.13 -16.44
N PHE A 232 -12.82 15.64 -16.20
CA PHE A 232 -13.41 16.80 -16.86
C PHE A 232 -13.39 18.07 -16.01
N ASP A 233 -13.05 17.96 -14.74
CA ASP A 233 -12.82 19.09 -13.85
C ASP A 233 -11.49 19.80 -14.18
N ALA A 234 -11.45 21.12 -14.00
CA ALA A 234 -10.25 21.93 -14.12
C ALA A 234 -9.38 21.90 -12.85
N ASP A 235 -9.95 21.58 -11.68
CA ASP A 235 -9.27 21.48 -10.37
C ASP A 235 -9.85 20.29 -9.58
N ALA A 236 -9.59 19.07 -10.06
CA ALA A 236 -10.25 17.85 -9.56
C ALA A 236 -9.93 17.51 -8.09
N ASN A 237 -9.00 18.24 -7.47
CA ASN A 237 -8.65 18.08 -6.06
C ASN A 237 -9.00 19.30 -5.19
N ASN A 238 -9.65 20.30 -5.79
CA ASN A 238 -10.13 21.54 -5.15
C ASN A 238 -9.06 22.23 -4.30
N ASN A 239 -7.81 22.21 -4.77
CA ASN A 239 -6.68 22.82 -4.06
C ASN A 239 -6.45 24.28 -4.47
N GLY A 240 -7.22 24.78 -5.45
CA GLY A 240 -7.15 26.12 -6.01
C GLY A 240 -6.14 26.27 -7.14
N ASN A 241 -5.50 25.19 -7.59
CA ASN A 241 -4.63 25.15 -8.76
C ASN A 241 -5.28 24.34 -9.87
N LEU A 242 -4.95 24.66 -11.11
CA LEU A 242 -5.46 23.91 -12.25
C LEU A 242 -4.74 22.57 -12.36
N ASN A 243 -5.44 21.54 -12.83
CA ASN A 243 -4.90 20.19 -13.02
C ASN A 243 -3.57 20.18 -13.77
N LYS A 244 -3.44 21.01 -14.82
CA LYS A 244 -2.19 21.15 -15.58
C LYS A 244 -1.01 21.65 -14.73
N ASP A 245 -1.26 22.55 -13.79
CA ASP A 245 -0.24 23.21 -12.98
C ASP A 245 0.25 22.21 -11.92
N ASP A 246 -0.66 21.42 -11.35
CA ASP A 246 -0.35 20.30 -10.46
C ASP A 246 0.45 19.20 -11.17
N MET A 247 0.04 18.82 -12.39
CA MET A 247 0.77 17.86 -13.22
C MET A 247 2.22 18.32 -13.47
N VAL A 248 2.41 19.58 -13.90
CA VAL A 248 3.74 20.14 -14.17
C VAL A 248 4.56 20.26 -12.88
N PHE A 249 3.95 20.68 -11.78
CA PHE A 249 4.58 20.77 -10.47
C PHE A 249 5.09 19.40 -9.99
N ALA A 250 4.40 18.31 -10.32
CA ALA A 250 4.78 16.96 -9.91
C ALA A 250 6.05 16.42 -10.61
N LEU A 251 6.33 16.85 -11.84
CA LEU A 251 7.39 16.25 -12.68
C LEU A 251 8.81 16.34 -12.06
N PRO A 252 9.29 17.50 -11.54
CA PRO A 252 10.61 17.58 -10.93
C PRO A 252 10.80 16.59 -9.76
N PHE A 253 9.73 16.29 -9.02
CA PHE A 253 9.78 15.34 -7.91
C PHE A 253 9.89 13.89 -8.35
N MET A 254 9.61 13.55 -9.61
CA MET A 254 9.77 12.19 -10.13
C MET A 254 11.23 11.86 -10.48
N LYS A 255 12.09 12.87 -10.67
CA LYS A 255 13.48 12.69 -11.11
C LYS A 255 14.34 11.97 -10.07
N GLY A 256 15.02 10.90 -10.48
CA GLY A 256 15.95 10.16 -9.64
C GLY A 256 15.29 9.40 -8.49
N VAL A 257 13.97 9.26 -8.53
CA VAL A 257 13.19 8.60 -7.50
C VAL A 257 12.93 7.14 -7.87
N ARG A 258 12.87 6.28 -6.86
CA ARG A 258 12.62 4.84 -7.01
C ARG A 258 11.13 4.56 -7.00
N TYR A 259 10.75 3.50 -7.70
CA TYR A 259 9.39 3.00 -7.67
C TYR A 259 9.06 2.49 -6.25
N ASP A 260 7.86 2.76 -5.76
CA ASP A 260 7.37 2.18 -4.52
C ASP A 260 6.96 0.73 -4.79
N PHE A 261 7.84 -0.21 -4.45
CA PHE A 261 7.61 -1.63 -4.66
C PHE A 261 6.38 -2.17 -3.90
N THR A 262 5.87 -1.43 -2.91
CA THR A 262 4.68 -1.79 -2.15
C THR A 262 3.37 -1.45 -2.86
N ASN A 263 3.41 -0.68 -3.96
CA ASN A 263 2.21 -0.33 -4.70
C ASN A 263 1.74 -1.49 -5.62
N GLY A 264 0.65 -2.17 -5.26
CA GLY A 264 -0.01 -3.28 -5.96
C GLY A 264 0.30 -4.69 -5.38
N GLN A 265 0.06 -5.78 -6.13
CA GLN A 265 0.11 -7.17 -5.61
C GLN A 265 1.52 -7.64 -5.21
N TYR A 266 1.66 -8.43 -4.15
CA TYR A 266 2.97 -8.77 -3.56
C TYR A 266 3.85 -9.64 -4.47
N TYR A 267 3.26 -10.51 -5.29
CA TYR A 267 4.03 -11.34 -6.23
C TYR A 267 4.69 -10.51 -7.35
N GLU A 268 4.33 -9.24 -7.49
CA GLU A 268 4.91 -8.30 -8.45
C GLU A 268 6.04 -7.47 -7.85
N ILE A 269 6.31 -7.57 -6.54
CA ILE A 269 7.38 -6.80 -5.88
C ILE A 269 8.71 -6.97 -6.63
N THR A 270 9.06 -8.18 -7.07
CA THR A 270 10.31 -8.41 -7.82
C THR A 270 10.28 -7.82 -9.23
N LYS A 271 9.10 -7.73 -9.86
CA LYS A 271 8.90 -7.07 -11.17
C LYS A 271 8.95 -5.55 -11.06
N ARG A 272 8.62 -5.01 -9.88
CA ARG A 272 8.53 -3.57 -9.57
C ARG A 272 9.73 -3.03 -8.80
N ALA A 273 10.63 -3.91 -8.38
CA ALA A 273 11.87 -3.53 -7.72
C ALA A 273 12.79 -2.82 -8.72
N GLY A 274 12.65 -1.51 -8.84
CA GLY A 274 13.37 -0.71 -9.82
C GLY A 274 12.95 0.75 -9.83
N TYR A 275 13.12 1.35 -11.00
CA TYR A 275 12.71 2.73 -11.28
C TYR A 275 11.34 2.75 -11.98
N PHE A 276 10.78 3.94 -12.16
CA PHE A 276 9.54 4.17 -12.88
C PHE A 276 9.53 3.46 -14.23
N ASN A 277 8.36 2.99 -14.65
CA ASN A 277 8.08 2.62 -16.03
C ASN A 277 7.43 3.80 -16.77
N LYS A 278 7.32 3.71 -18.10
CA LYS A 278 6.83 4.79 -18.98
C LYS A 278 5.45 5.33 -18.59
N LYS A 279 4.52 4.46 -18.16
CA LYS A 279 3.16 4.87 -17.77
C LYS A 279 3.12 5.62 -16.44
N ASP A 280 4.07 5.34 -15.55
CA ASP A 280 4.02 5.85 -14.18
C ASP A 280 4.17 7.38 -14.14
N VAL A 281 4.81 7.98 -15.15
CA VAL A 281 4.92 9.44 -15.26
C VAL A 281 3.53 10.07 -15.44
N VAL A 282 2.74 9.53 -16.37
CA VAL A 282 1.37 10.03 -16.66
C VAL A 282 0.44 9.75 -15.49
N ASP A 283 0.40 8.49 -15.04
CA ASP A 283 -0.43 8.04 -13.90
C ASP A 283 -0.21 8.90 -12.65
N ARG A 284 1.05 9.26 -12.36
CA ARG A 284 1.39 10.05 -11.17
C ARG A 284 1.21 11.55 -11.38
N ALA A 285 1.46 12.08 -12.57
CA ALA A 285 1.17 13.47 -12.86
C ALA A 285 -0.33 13.73 -12.70
N LEU A 286 -1.16 12.87 -13.30
CA LEU A 286 -2.61 12.89 -13.14
C LEU A 286 -3.03 12.69 -11.69
N GLY A 287 -2.45 11.71 -10.99
CA GLY A 287 -2.77 11.47 -9.58
C GLY A 287 -2.44 12.64 -8.65
N HIS A 288 -1.46 13.49 -8.99
CA HIS A 288 -1.21 14.75 -8.28
C HIS A 288 -2.32 15.77 -8.50
N ALA A 289 -2.91 15.80 -9.69
CA ALA A 289 -4.07 16.60 -10.03
C ALA A 289 -5.40 15.98 -9.55
N GLY A 290 -5.40 14.91 -8.74
CA GLY A 290 -6.63 14.24 -8.29
C GLY A 290 -7.22 13.24 -9.29
N ILE A 291 -6.59 13.04 -10.45
CA ILE A 291 -7.10 12.14 -11.50
C ILE A 291 -6.41 10.77 -11.41
N PHE A 292 -7.12 9.76 -10.92
CA PHE A 292 -6.57 8.42 -10.76
C PHE A 292 -6.79 7.57 -12.01
N LEU A 293 -5.84 7.64 -12.94
CA LEU A 293 -5.91 7.05 -14.28
C LEU A 293 -6.47 5.62 -14.34
N ARG A 294 -6.07 4.74 -13.40
CA ARG A 294 -6.60 3.36 -13.41
C ARG A 294 -8.11 3.31 -13.23
N HIS A 295 -8.64 4.12 -12.33
CA HIS A 295 -10.07 4.12 -12.04
C HIS A 295 -10.86 4.66 -13.22
N GLU A 296 -10.41 5.78 -13.78
CA GLU A 296 -10.99 6.39 -14.99
C GLU A 296 -11.00 5.43 -16.17
N MET A 297 -9.87 4.76 -16.46
CA MET A 297 -9.78 3.81 -17.56
C MET A 297 -10.66 2.56 -17.36
N VAL A 298 -10.86 2.11 -16.12
CA VAL A 298 -11.72 0.94 -15.84
C VAL A 298 -13.19 1.30 -16.08
N ARG A 299 -13.63 2.50 -15.65
CA ARG A 299 -14.99 3.00 -15.95
C ARG A 299 -15.20 3.19 -17.45
N ASP A 300 -14.27 3.85 -18.13
CA ASP A 300 -14.38 4.02 -19.58
C ASP A 300 -14.39 2.66 -20.30
N PHE A 301 -13.64 1.66 -19.84
CA PHE A 301 -13.72 0.32 -20.41
C PHE A 301 -15.09 -0.35 -20.22
N GLU A 302 -15.77 -0.13 -19.08
CA GLU A 302 -17.11 -0.66 -18.83
C GLU A 302 -18.15 -0.05 -19.79
N ASP A 303 -18.00 1.24 -20.11
CA ASP A 303 -18.89 1.97 -21.02
C ASP A 303 -18.51 1.78 -22.50
N ASN A 304 -17.21 1.75 -22.81
CA ASN A 304 -16.60 1.78 -24.14
C ASN A 304 -15.43 0.77 -24.26
N PRO A 305 -15.68 -0.55 -24.33
CA PRO A 305 -14.60 -1.55 -24.37
C PRO A 305 -13.83 -1.62 -25.69
N SER A 306 -14.26 -0.89 -26.74
CA SER A 306 -13.63 -0.93 -28.06
C SER A 306 -12.21 -0.34 -28.04
N GLY A 307 -11.31 -0.87 -28.87
CA GLY A 307 -9.95 -0.33 -29.02
C GLY A 307 -8.96 -0.71 -27.91
N TYR A 308 -9.45 -1.01 -26.71
CA TYR A 308 -8.63 -1.51 -25.60
C TYR A 308 -8.02 -2.89 -25.89
N ILE A 309 -6.80 -3.09 -25.39
CA ILE A 309 -6.05 -4.35 -25.43
C ILE A 309 -6.14 -5.01 -24.06
N GLY A 310 -6.75 -6.19 -24.02
CA GLY A 310 -6.91 -6.99 -22.80
C GLY A 310 -8.19 -6.63 -22.03
N ASP A 311 -8.30 -7.18 -20.83
CA ASP A 311 -9.44 -6.98 -19.93
C ASP A 311 -9.05 -6.00 -18.81
N ALA A 312 -9.99 -5.16 -18.34
CA ALA A 312 -9.77 -4.19 -17.27
C ALA A 312 -9.30 -4.82 -15.94
N SER A 313 -9.53 -6.12 -15.74
CA SER A 313 -9.02 -6.87 -14.59
C SER A 313 -7.53 -7.25 -14.70
N ASP A 314 -6.91 -7.15 -15.88
CA ASP A 314 -5.49 -7.42 -16.08
C ASP A 314 -4.64 -6.35 -15.36
N PRO A 315 -3.69 -6.72 -14.48
CA PRO A 315 -2.75 -5.77 -13.88
C PRO A 315 -1.99 -4.92 -14.89
N GLY A 316 -1.79 -5.43 -16.11
CA GLY A 316 -1.16 -4.73 -17.22
C GLY A 316 -2.08 -3.79 -18.00
N PHE A 317 -3.38 -3.77 -17.73
CA PHE A 317 -4.37 -3.02 -18.51
C PHE A 317 -4.03 -1.52 -18.59
N THR A 318 -3.76 -0.89 -17.46
CA THR A 318 -3.42 0.53 -17.40
C THR A 318 -1.95 0.79 -17.68
N ALA A 319 -1.11 -0.25 -17.65
CA ALA A 319 0.30 -0.20 -18.04
C ALA A 319 0.52 -0.19 -19.55
N ASN A 320 -0.51 -0.54 -20.33
CA ASN A 320 -0.44 -0.50 -21.78
C ASN A 320 -0.68 0.93 -22.28
N ILE A 321 0.34 1.53 -22.89
CA ILE A 321 0.28 2.90 -23.40
C ILE A 321 -0.80 3.06 -24.50
N GLN A 322 -1.07 2.02 -25.29
CA GLN A 322 -2.17 2.04 -26.27
C GLN A 322 -3.52 2.18 -25.57
N ASN A 323 -3.71 1.53 -24.42
CA ASN A 323 -4.95 1.64 -23.65
C ASN A 323 -5.11 3.05 -23.07
N ILE A 324 -4.01 3.69 -22.62
CA ILE A 324 -4.02 5.09 -22.18
C ILE A 324 -4.41 6.00 -23.34
N TYR A 325 -3.87 5.78 -24.55
CA TYR A 325 -4.25 6.56 -25.72
C TYR A 325 -5.74 6.40 -26.06
N VAL A 326 -6.23 5.16 -26.12
CA VAL A 326 -7.65 4.85 -26.41
C VAL A 326 -8.58 5.50 -25.39
N PHE A 327 -8.20 5.48 -24.11
CA PHE A 327 -8.92 6.20 -23.06
C PHE A 327 -9.06 7.70 -23.35
N PHE A 328 -7.96 8.39 -23.69
CA PHE A 328 -8.02 9.81 -24.03
C PHE A 328 -8.76 10.07 -25.36
N GLU A 329 -8.74 9.12 -26.29
CA GLU A 329 -9.54 9.16 -27.52
C GLU A 329 -11.05 9.10 -27.22
N HIS A 330 -11.49 8.13 -26.43
CA HIS A 330 -12.88 7.99 -26.01
C HIS A 330 -13.38 9.21 -25.23
N ALA A 331 -12.53 9.75 -24.35
CA ALA A 331 -12.81 10.96 -23.58
C ALA A 331 -12.84 12.24 -24.45
N GLY A 332 -12.46 12.17 -25.73
CA GLY A 332 -12.42 13.33 -26.62
C GLY A 332 -11.35 14.37 -26.24
N LEU A 333 -10.28 13.92 -25.57
CA LEU A 333 -9.23 14.78 -25.03
C LEU A 333 -7.98 14.84 -25.92
N LEU A 334 -7.97 14.11 -27.04
CA LEU A 334 -6.94 14.25 -28.07
C LEU A 334 -7.07 15.60 -28.80
N VAL A 335 -5.94 16.25 -29.02
CA VAL A 335 -5.88 17.60 -29.61
C VAL A 335 -4.87 17.66 -30.75
N ASP A 336 -5.13 18.53 -31.74
CA ASP A 336 -4.27 18.71 -32.93
C ASP A 336 -3.52 20.07 -32.93
N ASP A 337 -3.54 20.80 -31.81
CA ASP A 337 -2.91 22.11 -31.68
C ASP A 337 -1.46 22.02 -31.14
N ALA A 338 -0.82 23.18 -30.96
CA ALA A 338 0.52 23.21 -30.37
C ALA A 338 0.51 22.70 -28.92
N TYR A 339 1.55 21.95 -28.55
CA TYR A 339 1.73 21.40 -27.21
C TYR A 339 1.83 22.50 -26.16
N LYS A 340 1.25 22.25 -24.99
CA LYS A 340 1.26 23.13 -23.82
C LYS A 340 1.78 22.38 -22.59
N PRO A 341 2.35 23.09 -21.59
CA PRO A 341 2.66 22.48 -20.30
C PRO A 341 1.46 21.71 -19.73
N GLY A 342 1.70 20.49 -19.26
CA GLY A 342 0.67 19.57 -18.77
C GLY A 342 0.13 18.60 -19.82
N ASP A 343 0.33 18.85 -21.12
CA ASP A 343 -0.13 17.91 -22.17
C ASP A 343 0.57 16.55 -22.03
N ILE A 344 -0.16 15.48 -22.32
CA ILE A 344 0.35 14.11 -22.35
C ILE A 344 0.70 13.76 -23.78
N LEU A 345 1.94 13.37 -24.02
CA LEU A 345 2.47 13.04 -25.33
C LEU A 345 2.54 11.52 -25.52
N PHE A 346 2.25 11.07 -26.74
CA PHE A 346 2.40 9.67 -27.14
C PHE A 346 3.42 9.56 -28.29
N PHE A 347 4.33 8.58 -28.19
CA PHE A 347 5.47 8.46 -29.09
C PHE A 347 5.54 7.10 -29.77
N GLY A 348 6.08 7.09 -31.00
CA GLY A 348 6.34 5.88 -31.77
C GLY A 348 5.11 5.30 -32.46
N GLU A 349 5.33 4.40 -33.43
CA GLU A 349 4.25 3.64 -34.05
C GLU A 349 3.62 2.70 -33.01
N GLY A 350 2.30 2.77 -32.85
CA GLY A 350 1.58 2.01 -31.81
C GLY A 350 1.82 2.50 -30.38
N PHE A 351 2.21 3.77 -30.21
CA PHE A 351 2.35 4.45 -28.91
C PHE A 351 3.22 3.67 -27.90
N THR A 352 4.48 3.40 -28.25
CA THR A 352 5.39 2.59 -27.40
C THR A 352 5.95 3.35 -26.20
N SER A 353 5.69 4.65 -26.10
CA SER A 353 6.08 5.49 -24.97
C SER A 353 5.12 6.64 -24.76
N THR A 354 5.13 7.18 -23.55
CA THR A 354 4.39 8.39 -23.19
C THR A 354 5.26 9.31 -22.35
N GLY A 355 4.87 10.58 -22.26
CA GLY A 355 5.50 11.57 -21.40
C GLY A 355 4.57 12.75 -21.14
N VAL A 356 4.97 13.63 -20.23
CA VAL A 356 4.21 14.84 -19.91
C VAL A 356 5.06 16.07 -20.24
N VAL A 357 4.43 17.07 -20.85
CA VAL A 357 5.09 18.33 -21.20
C VAL A 357 5.32 19.14 -19.93
N TYR A 358 6.60 19.44 -19.64
CA TYR A 358 7.00 20.27 -18.51
C TYR A 358 7.06 21.76 -18.89
N SER A 359 7.57 22.06 -20.08
CA SER A 359 7.65 23.41 -20.63
C SER A 359 7.62 23.37 -22.15
N ALA A 360 6.99 24.38 -22.75
CA ALA A 360 6.96 24.59 -24.18
C ALA A 360 7.44 26.03 -24.47
N GLU A 361 8.63 26.16 -25.07
CA GLU A 361 9.16 27.44 -25.55
C GLU A 361 9.40 27.32 -27.06
N GLY A 362 8.51 27.90 -27.86
CA GLY A 362 8.59 27.83 -29.32
C GLY A 362 8.35 26.41 -29.84
N SER A 363 9.33 25.82 -30.53
CA SER A 363 9.27 24.46 -31.07
C SER A 363 9.93 23.40 -30.18
N SER A 364 10.60 23.81 -29.11
CA SER A 364 11.25 22.89 -28.17
C SER A 364 10.27 22.54 -27.06
N VAL A 365 10.08 21.24 -26.84
CA VAL A 365 9.26 20.71 -25.75
C VAL A 365 10.17 19.96 -24.80
N ILE A 366 10.14 20.35 -23.52
CA ILE A 366 10.74 19.57 -22.46
C ILE A 366 9.75 18.50 -22.06
N VAL A 367 10.11 17.26 -22.32
CA VAL A 367 9.29 16.10 -21.98
C VAL A 367 10.01 15.27 -20.94
N MET A 368 9.28 14.86 -19.91
CA MET A 368 9.72 13.78 -19.05
C MET A 368 9.22 12.44 -19.64
N TYR A 369 10.13 11.67 -20.22
CA TYR A 369 9.85 10.34 -20.77
C TYR A 369 10.96 9.35 -20.37
N LEU A 370 10.69 8.06 -20.49
CA LEU A 370 11.67 7.01 -20.24
C LEU A 370 12.15 6.39 -21.55
N ASP A 371 13.46 6.49 -21.83
CA ASP A 371 14.10 5.85 -22.99
C ASP A 371 14.29 4.35 -22.73
N ASP A 372 13.98 3.51 -23.73
CA ASP A 372 14.17 2.05 -23.68
C ASP A 372 15.64 1.63 -23.83
N LYS A 373 16.54 2.56 -24.15
CA LYS A 373 17.94 2.25 -24.45
C LYS A 373 18.81 2.06 -23.20
N ARG A 374 18.61 0.99 -22.42
CA ARG A 374 19.69 0.40 -21.60
C ARG A 374 19.60 -1.13 -21.47
N ASP A 375 20.70 -1.80 -21.87
CA ASP A 375 21.00 -3.19 -21.52
C ASP A 375 21.10 -3.33 -20.00
N GLY A 376 20.14 -4.02 -19.39
CA GLY A 376 20.16 -4.34 -17.95
C GLY A 376 18.87 -4.05 -17.17
N GLY A 377 17.82 -3.51 -17.79
CA GLY A 377 16.47 -3.49 -17.21
C GLY A 377 16.21 -2.45 -16.11
N PHE A 378 17.02 -1.39 -16.04
CA PHE A 378 16.81 -0.29 -15.09
C PHE A 378 16.69 1.06 -15.83
N TYR A 379 15.52 1.69 -15.71
CA TYR A 379 15.21 3.00 -16.25
C TYR A 379 15.68 4.10 -15.29
N GLU A 380 16.85 4.70 -15.45
CA GLU A 380 17.01 6.01 -14.82
C GLU A 380 16.10 6.99 -15.57
N LEU A 381 15.28 7.76 -14.86
CA LEU A 381 14.72 8.99 -15.44
C LEU A 381 15.93 9.81 -15.90
N SER A 382 16.25 9.70 -17.19
CA SER A 382 17.20 10.56 -17.85
C SER A 382 16.70 11.99 -17.69
N ASP A 383 17.64 12.93 -17.72
CA ASP A 383 17.33 14.34 -17.64
C ASP A 383 16.13 14.71 -18.52
N ILE A 384 15.42 15.76 -18.11
CA ILE A 384 14.62 16.63 -18.97
C ILE A 384 15.38 16.76 -20.31
N LEU A 385 14.99 15.96 -21.30
CA LEU A 385 15.63 15.93 -22.61
C LEU A 385 14.69 16.66 -23.57
N GLU A 386 15.26 17.50 -24.43
CA GLU A 386 14.57 17.94 -25.63
C GLU A 386 14.31 16.69 -26.49
N TRP A 387 13.05 16.29 -26.59
CA TRP A 387 12.67 15.20 -27.48
C TRP A 387 12.55 15.71 -28.90
N ASN A 388 13.39 15.18 -29.79
CA ASN A 388 13.40 15.51 -31.23
C ASN A 388 12.70 14.45 -32.10
N GLY A 389 12.02 13.47 -31.51
CA GLY A 389 11.31 12.42 -32.25
C GLY A 389 9.89 12.84 -32.64
N ASN A 390 9.29 12.11 -33.59
CA ASN A 390 7.91 12.35 -33.99
C ASN A 390 6.94 12.03 -32.83
N VAL A 391 6.16 13.01 -32.42
CA VAL A 391 4.98 12.82 -31.56
C VAL A 391 3.88 12.25 -32.45
N SER A 392 3.30 11.11 -32.03
CA SER A 392 2.23 10.43 -32.76
C SER A 392 0.85 10.98 -32.42
N GLY A 393 0.72 11.65 -31.27
CA GLY A 393 -0.46 12.37 -30.82
C GLY A 393 -0.25 12.93 -29.41
N HIS A 394 -1.12 13.84 -28.98
CA HIS A 394 -1.17 14.32 -27.60
C HIS A 394 -2.59 14.50 -27.09
N ALA A 395 -2.72 14.38 -25.78
CA ALA A 395 -3.95 14.58 -25.03
C ALA A 395 -3.80 15.76 -24.08
N ARG A 396 -4.93 16.41 -23.79
CA ARG A 396 -5.01 17.54 -22.86
C ARG A 396 -6.18 17.36 -21.91
N VAL A 397 -5.86 17.29 -20.62
CA VAL A 397 -6.85 17.38 -19.53
C VAL A 397 -7.36 18.83 -19.45
N PRO A 398 -8.63 19.07 -19.08
CA PRO A 398 -9.16 20.42 -18.90
C PRO A 398 -8.27 21.29 -18.00
N MET A 399 -8.28 22.58 -18.34
CA MET A 399 -7.44 23.63 -17.74
C MET A 399 -8.27 24.68 -17.05
#